data_AF-A0A2D5WJB5-F1
#
_entry.id   AF-A0A2D5WJB5-F1
#
_cell.length_a   1.000
_cell.length_b   1.000
_cell.length_c   1.000
_cell.angle_alpha   90.00
_cell.angle_beta   90.00
_cell.angle_gamma   90.00
#
_symmetry.space_group_name_H-M   'P 1'
#
loop_
_entity.id
_entity.type
_entity.pdbx_description
1 polymer ?
#
loop_
_entity_poly.entity_id
_entity_poly.type
_entity_poly.pdbx_seq_one_letter_code
_entity_poly.pdbx_strand_id
1 'polypeptide(L)' 'MGRTTLHSAAREGHTEVIELLIAKGADVNVKDKDGTTPLDMADDKETADLLRKHGGKTGDELKAEGK' A
#
# COMPACT_ATOMS: atom_id res chain seq x y z
N MET A 1 12.94 0.13 -8.13
CA MET A 1 11.49 -0.16 -7.96
C MET A 1 10.75 1.15 -8.10
N GLY A 2 9.58 1.20 -8.73
CA GLY A 2 8.82 2.44 -8.97
C GLY A 2 7.39 2.32 -8.46
N ARG A 3 6.58 3.37 -8.58
CA ARG A 3 5.16 3.32 -8.21
C ARG A 3 4.47 2.17 -8.96
N THR A 4 3.86 1.29 -8.19
CA THR A 4 3.05 0.17 -8.70
C THR A 4 1.60 0.61 -8.90
N THR A 5 0.83 -0.22 -9.60
CA THR A 5 -0.63 -0.04 -9.72
C THR A 5 -1.31 0.08 -8.36
N LEU A 6 -0.77 -0.60 -7.33
CA LEU A 6 -1.30 -0.54 -5.97
C LEU A 6 -1.08 0.83 -5.30
N HIS A 7 0.04 1.51 -5.57
CA HIS A 7 0.26 2.89 -5.11
C HIS A 7 -0.76 3.85 -5.69
N SER A 8 -1.02 3.75 -7.00
CA SER A 8 -2.03 4.58 -7.65
C SER A 8 -3.43 4.28 -7.15
N ALA A 9 -3.80 3.01 -6.99
CA ALA A 9 -5.11 2.65 -6.46
C ALA A 9 -5.32 3.18 -5.03
N ALA A 10 -4.29 3.12 -4.18
CA ALA A 10 -4.33 3.69 -2.83
C ALA A 10 -4.50 5.21 -2.85
N ARG A 11 -3.76 5.91 -3.72
CA ARG A 11 -3.84 7.37 -3.86
C ARG A 11 -5.17 7.88 -4.40
N GLU A 12 -5.85 7.10 -5.22
CA GLU A 12 -7.14 7.49 -5.78
C GLU A 12 -8.33 6.95 -4.95
N GLY A 13 -8.07 6.27 -3.82
CA GLY A 13 -9.12 5.71 -2.97
C GLY A 13 -9.91 4.55 -3.61
N HIS A 14 -9.32 3.87 -4.61
CA HIS A 14 -10.01 2.82 -5.37
C HIS A 14 -9.99 1.47 -4.63
N THR A 15 -10.76 1.38 -3.54
CA THR A 15 -10.80 0.20 -2.64
C THR A 15 -11.09 -1.13 -3.36
N GLU A 16 -12.00 -1.13 -4.34
CA GLU A 16 -12.31 -2.33 -5.12
C GLU A 16 -11.13 -2.80 -6.00
N VAL A 17 -10.36 -1.85 -6.54
CA VAL A 17 -9.13 -2.15 -7.30
C VAL A 17 -8.04 -2.67 -6.37
N ILE A 18 -7.93 -2.12 -5.16
CA ILE A 18 -6.98 -2.57 -4.12
C ILE A 18 -7.27 -4.02 -3.76
N GLU A 19 -8.52 -4.36 -3.43
CA GLU A 19 -8.93 -5.74 -3.12
C GLU A 19 -8.61 -6.70 -4.28
N LEU A 20 -8.90 -6.30 -5.52
CA LEU A 20 -8.58 -7.12 -6.68
C LEU A 20 -7.06 -7.36 -6.82
N LEU A 21 -6.24 -6.33 -6.66
CA LEU A 21 -4.78 -6.44 -6.77
C LEU A 21 -4.22 -7.36 -5.67
N ILE A 22 -4.70 -7.20 -4.43
CA ILE A 22 -4.29 -8.04 -3.30
C ILE A 22 -4.69 -9.50 -3.55
N ALA A 23 -5.92 -9.75 -4.02
CA ALA A 23 -6.38 -11.09 -4.37
C ALA A 23 -5.57 -11.74 -5.51
N LYS A 24 -4.94 -10.93 -6.37
CA LYS A 24 -4.00 -11.39 -7.41
C LYS A 24 -2.56 -11.58 -6.91
N GLY A 25 -2.31 -11.38 -5.62
CA GLY A 25 -0.99 -11.55 -5.00
C GLY A 25 -0.10 -10.31 -5.08
N ALA A 26 -0.68 -9.11 -5.25
CA ALA A 26 0.10 -7.87 -5.15
C ALA A 26 0.67 -7.72 -3.73
N ASP A 27 1.94 -7.34 -3.65
CA ASP A 27 2.59 -7.03 -2.39
C ASP A 27 2.09 -5.69 -1.84
N VAL A 28 1.37 -5.74 -0.71
CA VAL A 28 0.82 -4.56 0.00
C VAL A 28 1.89 -3.66 0.60
N ASN A 29 3.10 -4.17 0.79
CA ASN A 29 4.24 -3.48 1.40
C ASN A 29 5.30 -3.10 0.37
N VAL A 30 4.96 -3.16 -0.92
CA VAL A 30 5.88 -2.79 -2.00
C VAL A 30 6.33 -1.35 -1.85
N LYS A 31 7.64 -1.11 -1.90
CA LYS A 31 8.24 0.22 -1.78
C LYS A 31 8.60 0.77 -3.17
N ASP A 32 8.30 2.05 -3.40
CA ASP A 32 8.82 2.77 -4.57
C ASP A 32 10.28 3.24 -4.37
N LYS A 33 10.78 4.14 -5.23
CA LYS A 33 12.17 4.64 -5.16
C LYS A 33 12.45 5.44 -3.90
N ASP A 34 11.42 6.07 -3.35
CA ASP A 34 11.50 6.97 -2.20
C ASP A 34 11.21 6.21 -0.88
N GLY A 35 10.97 4.90 -0.97
CA GLY A 35 10.60 4.06 0.17
C GLY A 35 9.14 4.22 0.58
N THR A 36 8.33 4.89 -0.25
CA THR A 36 6.90 5.06 -0.06
C THR A 36 6.19 3.74 -0.37
N THR A 37 5.22 3.39 0.45
CA THR A 37 4.33 2.22 0.29
C THR A 37 2.96 2.64 -0.21
N PRO A 38 2.10 1.70 -0.66
CA PRO A 38 0.70 2.01 -0.94
C PRO A 38 -0.02 2.64 0.26
N LEU A 39 0.30 2.20 1.50
CA LEU A 39 -0.34 2.75 2.70
C LEU A 39 0.06 4.20 2.96
N ASP A 40 1.30 4.60 2.64
CA ASP A 40 1.74 6.00 2.73
C ASP A 40 1.01 6.90 1.71
N MET A 41 0.47 6.32 0.63
CA MET A 41 -0.24 7.05 -0.41
C MET A 41 -1.76 7.02 -0.26
N ALA A 42 -2.32 6.34 0.75
CA ALA A 42 -3.77 6.27 0.93
C ALA A 42 -4.39 7.67 1.09
N ASP A 43 -5.38 7.99 0.25
CA ASP A 43 -6.06 9.31 0.28
C ASP A 43 -6.96 9.46 1.52
N ASP A 44 -7.65 8.38 1.87
CA ASP A 44 -8.68 8.35 2.88
C ASP A 44 -8.47 7.22 3.90
N LYS A 45 -9.21 7.32 5.01
CA LYS A 45 -9.11 6.36 6.12
C LYS A 45 -9.60 4.97 5.75
N GLU A 46 -10.64 4.84 4.90
CA GLU A 46 -11.16 3.54 4.48
C GLU A 46 -10.10 2.78 3.69
N THR A 47 -9.44 3.45 2.75
CA THR A 47 -8.32 2.90 1.98
C THR A 47 -7.14 2.50 2.87
N ALA A 48 -6.80 3.33 3.86
CA ALA A 48 -5.73 3.02 4.81
C ALA A 48 -6.07 1.81 5.69
N ASP A 49 -7.30 1.74 6.20
CA ASP A 49 -7.78 0.64 7.03
C ASP A 49 -7.84 -0.68 6.23
N LEU A 50 -8.24 -0.61 4.95
CA LEU A 50 -8.23 -1.74 4.02
C LEU A 50 -6.82 -2.32 3.84
N LEU A 51 -5.85 -1.46 3.51
CA LEU A 51 -4.45 -1.88 3.34
C LEU A 51 -3.90 -2.46 4.64
N ARG A 52 -4.17 -1.84 5.80
CA ARG A 52 -3.77 -2.37 7.11
C ARG A 52 -4.39 -3.73 7.42
N LYS A 53 -5.66 -3.93 7.09
CA LYS A 53 -6.36 -5.21 7.28
C LYS A 53 -5.68 -6.35 6.52
N HIS A 54 -5.08 -6.04 5.37
CA HIS A 54 -4.29 -6.99 4.57
C HIS A 54 -2.79 -7.03 4.94
N GLY A 55 -2.40 -6.43 6.07
CA GLY A 55 -1.01 -6.44 6.56
C GLY A 55 -0.12 -5.36 5.95
N GLY A 56 -0.71 -4.36 5.29
CA GLY A 56 -0.03 -3.17 4.81
C GLY A 56 0.51 -2.31 5.96
N LYS A 57 1.72 -1.79 5.76
CA LYS A 57 2.47 -0.97 6.70
C LYS A 57 3.07 0.22 5.95
N THR A 58 3.22 1.33 6.63
CA THR A 58 3.91 2.52 6.12
C THR A 58 5.39 2.23 5.92
N GLY A 59 6.05 3.03 5.09
CA GLY A 59 7.48 2.92 4.86
C GLY A 59 8.28 3.04 6.16
N ASP A 60 7.82 3.86 7.11
CA ASP A 60 8.46 4.07 8.41
C ASP A 60 8.22 2.90 9.38
N GLU A 61 7.01 2.33 9.43
CA GLU A 61 6.74 1.08 10.17
C GLU A 61 7.66 -0.06 9.69
N LEU A 62 7.81 -0.21 8.37
CA LEU A 62 8.69 -1.23 7.79
C LEU A 62 10.19 -1.00 8.05
N LYS A 63 10.62 0.25 8.28
CA LYS A 63 12.01 0.57 8.67
C LYS A 63 12.25 0.24 10.14
N ALA A 64 11.27 0.50 11.00
CA ALA A 64 11.35 0.22 12.43
C ALA A 64 11.48 -1.28 12.75
N GLU A 65 11.00 -2.14 11.84
CA GLU A 65 11.04 -3.60 12.01
C GLU A 65 12.37 -4.27 11.65
N GLY A 66 13.38 -3.52 11.20
CA GLY A 66 14.77 -3.98 11.11
C GLY A 66 14.96 -5.33 10.42
N LYS A 67 14.96 -5.35 9.08
CA LYS A 67 15.69 -6.37 8.31
C LYS A 67 16.96 -5.78 7.72
#